data_AF-A0A2N2FQU1-F1
#
_entry.id   AF-A0A2N2FQU1-F1
#
_cell.length_a   1.000
_cell.length_b   1.000
_cell.length_c   1.000
_cell.angle_alpha   90.00
_cell.angle_beta   90.00
_cell.angle_gamma   90.00
#
_symmetry.space_group_name_H-M   'P 1'
#
loop_
_entity.id
_entity.type
_entity.pdbx_description
1 polymer ?
#
loop_
_entity_poly.entity_id
_entity_poly.type
_entity_poly.pdbx_seq_one_letter_code
_entity_poly.pdbx_strand_id
1 'polypeptide(L)'
;MMKRLKNGDKCKHEIKSAEHFRDELPAIVNELVASCSKGGCFDHVSAEPIPYRESIIDILRRLALILYPGYFIRTRLDSTNLEYYLGQQIVGLYEVLSEQIILAIRHDCIRQNLSCVHCEPLGHKLALEFLQKLPQLREMLAKDIRAALDGDPAAKSYDEIIFSYPGIWAITVYRIAHELYHQKIPLMPRIMTEY
;
A
#
# COMPACT_ATOMS: atom_id res chain seq x y z
N MET A 1 63.70 -13.44 15.08
CA MET A 1 62.92 -14.66 14.81
C MET A 1 61.44 -14.28 14.75
N MET A 2 60.85 -14.18 13.56
CA MET A 2 59.39 -14.10 13.39
C MET A 2 59.08 -14.58 11.97
N LYS A 3 58.72 -15.87 11.84
CA LYS A 3 58.27 -16.49 10.60
C LYS A 3 56.90 -15.90 10.23
N ARG A 4 56.83 -15.01 9.24
CA ARG A 4 55.59 -14.78 8.49
C ARG A 4 55.32 -16.01 7.62
N LEU A 5 54.62 -16.99 8.20
CA LEU A 5 54.11 -18.14 7.47
C LEU A 5 53.09 -17.68 6.41
N LYS A 6 53.15 -18.32 5.24
CA LYS A 6 52.35 -18.03 4.04
C LYS A 6 50.84 -18.17 4.29
N ASN A 7 50.17 -17.11 4.76
CA ASN A 7 48.71 -17.05 4.88
C ASN A 7 47.98 -16.80 3.53
N GLY A 8 48.72 -16.52 2.46
CA GLY A 8 48.12 -16.24 1.14
C GLY A 8 47.45 -17.45 0.48
N ASP A 9 47.98 -18.66 0.68
CA ASP A 9 47.42 -19.89 0.06
C ASP A 9 46.17 -20.39 0.78
N LYS A 10 46.07 -20.22 2.11
CA LYS A 10 44.85 -20.52 2.88
C LYS A 10 43.70 -19.59 2.47
N CYS A 11 43.99 -18.29 2.35
CA CYS A 11 42.99 -17.30 1.90
C CYS A 11 42.53 -17.59 0.46
N LYS A 12 43.44 -17.96 -0.46
CA LYS A 12 43.08 -18.37 -1.83
C LYS A 12 42.25 -19.65 -1.88
N HIS A 13 42.53 -20.63 -1.02
CA HIS A 13 41.73 -21.86 -0.91
C HIS A 13 40.34 -21.61 -0.32
N GLU A 14 40.24 -20.75 0.70
CA GLU A 14 38.96 -20.34 1.27
C GLU A 14 38.12 -19.54 0.26
N ILE A 15 38.73 -18.63 -0.51
CA ILE A 15 38.06 -17.90 -1.60
C ILE A 15 37.54 -18.87 -2.68
N LYS A 16 38.36 -19.85 -3.11
CA LYS A 16 37.91 -20.88 -4.07
C LYS A 16 36.80 -21.79 -3.50
N SER A 17 36.83 -22.08 -2.20
CA SER A 17 35.75 -22.84 -1.56
C SER A 17 34.44 -22.04 -1.47
N ALA A 18 34.53 -20.72 -1.29
CA ALA A 18 33.37 -19.83 -1.32
C ALA A 18 32.78 -19.68 -2.73
N GLU A 19 33.62 -19.74 -3.78
CA GLU A 19 33.17 -19.83 -5.17
C GLU A 19 32.40 -21.14 -5.43
N HIS A 20 32.85 -22.26 -4.88
CA HIS A 20 32.17 -23.56 -5.02
C HIS A 20 30.73 -23.59 -4.48
N PHE A 21 30.43 -22.86 -3.38
CA PHE A 21 29.05 -22.79 -2.88
C PHE A 21 28.12 -21.99 -3.79
N ARG A 22 28.65 -21.06 -4.60
CA ARG A 22 27.84 -20.31 -5.59
C ARG A 22 27.47 -21.16 -6.79
N ASP A 23 28.28 -22.16 -7.13
CA ASP A 23 28.01 -23.08 -8.24
C ASP A 23 26.80 -23.99 -7.97
N GLU A 24 26.36 -24.12 -6.72
CA GLU A 24 25.14 -24.85 -6.35
C GLU A 24 23.86 -24.03 -6.54
N LEU A 25 23.94 -22.70 -6.55
CA LEU A 25 22.78 -21.81 -6.65
C LEU A 25 21.93 -22.06 -7.93
N PRO A 26 22.52 -22.27 -9.13
CA PRO A 26 21.74 -22.59 -10.33
C PRO A 26 20.88 -23.84 -10.19
N ALA A 27 21.35 -24.87 -9.47
CA ALA A 27 20.58 -26.10 -9.26
C ALA A 27 19.34 -25.82 -8.38
N ILE A 28 19.53 -25.07 -7.28
CA ILE A 28 18.44 -24.65 -6.39
C ILE A 28 17.42 -23.79 -7.14
N VAL A 29 17.89 -22.84 -7.97
CA VAL A 29 17.02 -22.00 -8.79
C VAL A 29 16.20 -22.85 -9.75
N ASN A 30 16.81 -23.83 -10.42
CA ASN A 30 16.10 -24.72 -11.33
C ASN A 30 15.03 -25.55 -10.60
N GLU A 31 15.31 -26.03 -9.39
CA GLU A 31 14.32 -26.74 -8.57
C GLU A 31 13.16 -25.84 -8.15
N LEU A 32 13.44 -24.59 -7.77
CA LEU A 32 12.41 -23.60 -7.43
C LEU A 32 11.55 -23.26 -8.65
N VAL A 33 12.16 -23.02 -9.81
CA VAL A 33 11.41 -22.77 -11.06
C VAL A 33 10.58 -24.00 -11.45
N ALA A 34 11.14 -25.20 -11.32
CA ALA A 34 10.39 -26.44 -11.56
C ALA A 34 9.23 -26.62 -10.57
N SER A 35 9.33 -26.07 -9.36
CA SER A 35 8.24 -26.08 -8.37
C SER A 35 7.07 -25.16 -8.77
N CYS A 36 7.35 -24.08 -9.51
CA CYS A 36 6.33 -23.17 -10.06
C CYS A 36 5.39 -23.86 -11.06
N SER A 37 5.86 -24.87 -11.78
CA SER A 37 5.04 -25.62 -12.74
C SER A 37 4.29 -26.82 -12.13
N LYS A 38 4.47 -27.11 -10.83
CA LYS A 38 3.80 -28.23 -10.14
C LYS A 38 2.44 -27.81 -9.62
N GLY A 39 1.49 -28.75 -9.59
CA GLY A 39 0.17 -28.53 -8.99
C GLY A 39 0.31 -28.10 -7.53
N GLY A 40 -0.29 -26.96 -7.17
CA GLY A 40 -0.17 -26.36 -5.83
C GLY A 40 0.78 -25.17 -5.74
N CYS A 41 1.34 -24.68 -6.86
CA CYS A 41 2.04 -23.38 -6.83
C CYS A 41 1.05 -22.21 -6.86
N PHE A 42 1.32 -21.20 -6.03
CA PHE A 42 0.54 -19.96 -5.89
C PHE A 42 1.33 -18.75 -6.39
N ASP A 43 2.10 -18.94 -7.46
CA ASP A 43 2.82 -17.84 -8.09
C ASP A 43 1.90 -16.98 -8.97
N HIS A 44 2.39 -15.79 -9.30
CA HIS A 44 1.76 -14.89 -10.25
C HIS A 44 2.81 -14.47 -11.30
N VAL A 45 3.33 -15.45 -12.02
CA VAL A 45 4.25 -15.23 -13.14
C VAL A 45 3.43 -14.97 -14.40
N SER A 46 2.95 -13.73 -14.56
CA SER A 46 2.16 -13.31 -15.73
C SER A 46 2.57 -11.92 -16.22
N ALA A 47 2.11 -11.56 -17.43
CA ALA A 47 2.42 -10.26 -18.04
C ALA A 47 1.62 -9.09 -17.45
N GLU A 48 0.50 -9.35 -16.75
CA GLU A 48 -0.33 -8.30 -16.17
C GLU A 48 0.12 -8.04 -14.72
N PRO A 49 0.40 -6.78 -14.35
CA PRO A 49 0.74 -6.46 -12.97
C PRO A 49 -0.48 -6.58 -12.03
N ILE A 50 -0.24 -7.06 -10.81
CA ILE A 50 -1.24 -7.05 -9.73
C ILE A 50 -1.19 -5.72 -8.96
N PRO A 51 -2.24 -5.37 -8.21
CA PRO A 51 -2.20 -4.20 -7.33
C PRO A 51 -0.99 -4.25 -6.40
N TYR A 52 -0.25 -3.15 -6.34
CA TYR A 52 0.94 -3.03 -5.53
C TYR A 52 0.55 -2.64 -4.10
N ARG A 53 0.83 -3.53 -3.14
CA ARG A 53 0.54 -3.30 -1.72
C ARG A 53 1.08 -1.96 -1.21
N GLU A 54 2.33 -1.62 -1.56
CA GLU A 54 2.94 -0.36 -1.12
C GLU A 54 2.25 0.88 -1.73
N SER A 55 1.77 0.80 -2.98
CA SER A 55 0.97 1.87 -3.58
C SER A 55 -0.38 2.04 -2.88
N ILE A 56 -1.02 0.94 -2.47
CA ILE A 56 -2.27 0.97 -1.69
C ILE A 56 -2.05 1.61 -0.31
N ILE A 57 -0.92 1.32 0.33
CA ILE A 57 -0.53 1.95 1.59
C ILE A 57 -0.24 3.45 1.39
N ASP A 58 0.42 3.82 0.29
CA ASP A 58 0.65 5.23 -0.05
C ASP A 58 -0.67 5.99 -0.28
N ILE A 59 -1.65 5.35 -0.93
CA ILE A 59 -3.02 5.88 -1.07
C ILE A 59 -3.63 6.21 0.31
N LEU A 60 -3.52 5.32 1.30
CA LEU A 60 -4.02 5.57 2.67
C LEU A 60 -3.32 6.77 3.31
N ARG A 61 -2.00 6.89 3.14
CA ARG A 61 -1.21 8.02 3.66
C ARG A 61 -1.62 9.34 3.00
N ARG A 62 -1.86 9.35 1.69
CA ARG A 62 -2.36 10.53 0.96
C ARG A 62 -3.78 10.90 1.38
N LEU A 63 -4.64 9.92 1.57
CA LEU A 63 -5.99 10.15 2.08
C LEU A 63 -5.97 10.79 3.48
N ALA A 64 -5.07 10.36 4.36
CA ALA A 64 -4.90 10.99 5.67
C ALA A 64 -4.54 12.48 5.57
N LEU A 65 -3.68 12.87 4.62
CA LEU A 65 -3.32 14.28 4.37
C LEU A 65 -4.52 15.13 3.92
N ILE A 66 -5.45 14.53 3.19
CA ILE A 66 -6.66 15.20 2.68
C ILE A 66 -7.76 15.26 3.74
N LEU A 67 -7.97 14.17 4.48
CA LEU A 67 -9.02 14.05 5.49
C LEU A 67 -8.68 14.84 6.77
N TYR A 68 -7.38 14.98 7.06
CA TYR A 68 -6.85 15.74 8.21
C TYR A 68 -5.87 16.82 7.76
N PRO A 69 -6.33 17.83 7.00
CA PRO A 69 -5.45 18.86 6.46
C PRO A 69 -4.80 19.65 7.59
N GLY A 70 -3.47 19.76 7.57
CA GLY A 70 -2.69 20.44 8.61
C GLY A 70 -1.99 19.51 9.61
N TYR A 71 -2.44 18.25 9.77
CA TYR A 71 -1.86 17.36 10.78
C TYR A 71 -0.59 16.65 10.31
N PHE A 72 -0.62 16.01 9.15
CA PHE A 72 0.48 15.14 8.69
C PHE A 72 1.41 15.80 7.66
N ILE A 73 1.38 17.13 7.56
CA ILE A 73 2.13 17.90 6.57
C ILE A 73 3.43 18.46 7.16
N ARG A 74 4.42 18.70 6.29
CA ARG A 74 5.69 19.34 6.68
C ARG A 74 5.70 20.85 6.48
N THR A 75 4.76 21.36 5.69
CA THR A 75 4.67 22.78 5.32
C THR A 75 3.57 23.46 6.13
N ARG A 76 3.67 24.77 6.34
CA ARG A 76 2.58 25.54 6.92
C ARG A 76 1.38 25.54 5.97
N LEU A 77 0.21 25.25 6.49
CA LEU A 77 -1.06 25.38 5.79
C LEU A 77 -1.91 26.45 6.45
N ASP A 78 -2.51 27.30 5.64
CA ASP A 78 -3.41 28.37 6.06
C ASP A 78 -4.48 28.58 4.98
N SER A 79 -5.39 29.52 5.21
CA SER A 79 -6.50 29.80 4.29
C SER A 79 -6.04 30.24 2.90
N THR A 80 -4.82 30.77 2.75
CA THR A 80 -4.31 31.26 1.46
C THR A 80 -3.80 30.14 0.57
N ASN A 81 -3.27 29.06 1.15
CA ASN A 81 -2.71 27.93 0.39
C ASN A 81 -3.52 26.63 0.46
N LEU A 82 -4.57 26.57 1.30
CA LEU A 82 -5.41 25.38 1.49
C LEU A 82 -5.99 24.82 0.18
N GLU A 83 -6.54 25.69 -0.66
CA GLU A 83 -7.19 25.27 -1.92
C GLU A 83 -6.17 24.64 -2.88
N TYR A 84 -5.04 25.31 -3.12
CA TYR A 84 -3.97 24.81 -3.97
C TYR A 84 -3.39 23.50 -3.45
N TYR A 85 -3.19 23.40 -2.14
CA TYR A 85 -2.69 22.20 -1.49
C TYR A 85 -3.64 21.02 -1.72
N LEU A 86 -4.92 21.17 -1.38
CA LEU A 86 -5.91 20.11 -1.55
C LEU A 86 -6.10 19.74 -3.01
N GLY A 87 -6.11 20.71 -3.93
CA GLY A 87 -6.17 20.47 -5.37
C GLY A 87 -5.01 19.57 -5.84
N GLN A 88 -3.79 19.88 -5.44
CA GLN A 88 -2.62 19.07 -5.78
C GLN A 88 -2.69 17.65 -5.17
N GLN A 89 -3.11 17.53 -3.90
CA GLN A 89 -3.25 16.22 -3.27
C GLN A 89 -4.32 15.36 -3.94
N ILE A 90 -5.46 15.94 -4.31
CA ILE A 90 -6.57 15.23 -4.97
C ILE A 90 -6.15 14.73 -6.36
N VAL A 91 -5.48 15.57 -7.17
CA VAL A 91 -4.98 15.16 -8.48
C VAL A 91 -3.98 14.02 -8.35
N GLY A 92 -2.99 14.14 -7.46
CA GLY A 92 -1.99 13.08 -7.26
C GLY A 92 -2.59 11.79 -6.70
N LEU A 93 -3.60 11.89 -5.83
CA LEU A 93 -4.33 10.73 -5.32
C LEU A 93 -5.12 10.04 -6.43
N TYR A 94 -5.78 10.80 -7.31
CA TYR A 94 -6.58 10.25 -8.41
C TYR A 94 -5.75 9.36 -9.34
N GLU A 95 -4.56 9.81 -9.74
CA GLU A 95 -3.67 9.04 -10.63
C GLU A 95 -3.35 7.67 -10.04
N VAL A 96 -2.81 7.63 -8.82
CA VAL A 96 -2.40 6.37 -8.17
C VAL A 96 -3.62 5.51 -7.82
N LEU A 97 -4.72 6.11 -7.35
CA LEU A 97 -5.94 5.39 -7.00
C LEU A 97 -6.55 4.70 -8.21
N SER A 98 -6.74 5.44 -9.32
CA SER A 98 -7.33 4.89 -10.53
C SER A 98 -6.47 3.76 -11.09
N GLU A 99 -5.15 3.93 -11.15
CA GLU A 99 -4.23 2.86 -11.56
C GLU A 99 -4.41 1.59 -10.71
N GLN A 100 -4.39 1.71 -9.38
CA GLN A 100 -4.52 0.52 -8.52
C GLN A 100 -5.90 -0.14 -8.61
N ILE A 101 -6.97 0.64 -8.81
CA ILE A 101 -8.32 0.09 -9.05
C ILE A 101 -8.35 -0.67 -10.38
N ILE A 102 -7.75 -0.13 -11.44
CA ILE A 102 -7.69 -0.78 -12.76
C ILE A 102 -6.96 -2.12 -12.65
N LEU A 103 -5.78 -2.14 -12.00
CA LEU A 103 -5.02 -3.38 -11.78
C LEU A 103 -5.83 -4.40 -10.98
N ALA A 104 -6.58 -3.95 -9.97
CA ALA A 104 -7.38 -4.84 -9.13
C ALA A 104 -8.51 -5.48 -9.93
N ILE A 105 -9.21 -4.69 -10.75
CA ILE A 105 -10.28 -5.16 -11.64
C ILE A 105 -9.71 -6.13 -12.69
N ARG A 106 -8.61 -5.77 -13.36
CA ARG A 106 -7.97 -6.61 -14.37
C ARG A 106 -7.56 -7.97 -13.81
N HIS A 107 -6.91 -7.96 -12.65
CA HIS A 107 -6.52 -9.19 -11.95
C HIS A 107 -7.74 -10.08 -11.64
N ASP A 108 -8.84 -9.50 -11.15
CA ASP A 108 -10.07 -10.26 -10.87
C ASP A 108 -10.74 -10.80 -12.14
N CYS A 109 -10.79 -9.99 -13.22
CA CYS A 109 -11.29 -10.44 -14.52
C CYS A 109 -10.50 -11.64 -15.07
N ILE A 110 -9.17 -11.56 -15.05
CA ILE A 110 -8.29 -12.65 -15.52
C ILE A 110 -8.52 -13.91 -14.68
N ARG A 111 -8.56 -13.76 -13.36
CA ARG A 111 -8.79 -14.88 -12.42
C ARG A 111 -10.13 -15.56 -12.64
N GLN A 112 -11.17 -14.80 -13.00
CA GLN A 112 -12.52 -15.31 -13.25
C GLN A 112 -12.78 -15.66 -14.72
N ASN A 113 -11.76 -15.56 -15.60
CA ASN A 113 -11.86 -15.77 -17.03
C ASN A 113 -12.95 -14.90 -17.71
N LEU A 114 -13.08 -13.65 -17.24
CA LEU A 114 -14.00 -12.64 -17.75
C LEU A 114 -13.35 -11.78 -18.84
N SER A 115 -14.18 -11.24 -19.72
CA SER A 115 -13.74 -10.32 -20.78
C SER A 115 -13.37 -8.94 -20.21
N CYS A 116 -12.10 -8.53 -20.33
CA CYS A 116 -11.62 -7.22 -19.85
C CYS A 116 -11.60 -6.18 -20.96
N VAL A 117 -12.78 -5.67 -21.34
CA VAL A 117 -12.92 -4.67 -22.42
C VAL A 117 -13.08 -3.24 -21.88
N HIS A 118 -13.47 -3.09 -20.61
CA HIS A 118 -13.80 -1.79 -20.02
C HIS A 118 -13.18 -1.55 -18.63
N CYS A 119 -12.13 -2.29 -18.28
CA CYS A 119 -11.49 -2.22 -16.96
C CYS A 119 -10.91 -0.82 -16.66
N GLU A 120 -10.34 -0.16 -17.67
CA GLU A 120 -9.72 1.16 -17.52
C GLU A 120 -10.74 2.31 -17.36
N PRO A 121 -11.73 2.49 -18.26
CA PRO A 121 -12.80 3.45 -18.05
C PRO A 121 -13.56 3.23 -16.74
N LEU A 122 -13.80 1.96 -16.36
CA LEU A 122 -14.45 1.62 -15.10
C LEU A 122 -13.59 2.03 -13.89
N GLY A 123 -12.28 1.77 -13.92
CA GLY A 123 -11.40 2.14 -12.82
C GLY A 123 -11.31 3.64 -12.59
N HIS A 124 -11.23 4.45 -13.65
CA HIS A 124 -11.31 5.91 -13.55
C HIS A 124 -12.64 6.39 -12.98
N LYS A 125 -13.75 5.80 -13.45
CA LYS A 125 -15.09 6.12 -12.95
C LYS A 125 -15.21 5.84 -11.44
N LEU A 126 -14.82 4.64 -11.00
CA LEU A 126 -14.89 4.26 -9.59
C LEU A 126 -13.96 5.10 -8.71
N ALA A 127 -12.76 5.43 -9.19
CA ALA A 127 -11.87 6.35 -8.49
C ALA A 127 -12.52 7.71 -8.26
N LEU A 128 -13.15 8.28 -9.29
CA LEU A 128 -13.86 9.55 -9.19
C LEU A 128 -15.06 9.48 -8.23
N GLU A 129 -15.86 8.42 -8.32
CA GLU A 129 -17.00 8.18 -7.42
C GLU A 129 -16.54 8.08 -5.96
N PHE A 130 -15.42 7.41 -5.68
CA PHE A 130 -14.81 7.39 -4.35
C PHE A 130 -14.34 8.78 -3.89
N LEU A 131 -13.63 9.54 -4.74
CA LEU A 131 -13.15 10.88 -4.36
C LEU A 131 -14.31 11.83 -4.03
N GLN A 132 -15.46 11.68 -4.69
CA GLN A 132 -16.67 12.44 -4.37
C GLN A 132 -17.25 12.15 -2.98
N LYS A 133 -16.84 11.04 -2.33
CA LYS A 133 -17.28 10.64 -0.98
C LYS A 133 -16.39 11.20 0.13
N LEU A 134 -15.25 11.80 -0.20
CA LEU A 134 -14.30 12.31 0.80
C LEU A 134 -14.90 13.36 1.75
N PRO A 135 -15.76 14.30 1.31
CA PRO A 135 -16.41 15.22 2.23
C PRO A 135 -17.26 14.51 3.29
N GLN A 136 -18.07 13.52 2.89
CA GLN A 136 -18.92 12.76 3.81
C GLN A 136 -18.08 11.87 4.72
N LEU A 137 -17.01 11.24 4.22
CA LEU A 137 -16.07 10.49 5.04
C LEU A 137 -15.43 11.37 6.12
N ARG A 138 -15.05 12.61 5.78
CA ARG A 138 -14.48 13.56 6.73
C ARG A 138 -15.49 13.94 7.83
N GLU A 139 -16.77 14.12 7.49
CA GLU A 139 -17.82 14.34 8.49
C GLU A 139 -18.03 13.16 9.42
N MET A 140 -17.97 11.92 8.91
CA MET A 140 -18.07 10.70 9.71
C MET A 140 -16.87 10.58 10.67
N LEU A 141 -15.65 10.79 10.17
CA LEU A 141 -14.44 10.72 10.98
C LEU A 141 -14.39 11.80 12.06
N ALA A 142 -14.95 12.99 11.80
CA ALA A 142 -15.10 14.01 12.82
C ALA A 142 -15.99 13.56 13.98
N LYS A 143 -17.00 12.73 13.73
CA LYS A 143 -17.84 12.14 14.79
C LYS A 143 -17.07 11.09 15.59
N ASP A 144 -16.25 10.27 14.92
CA ASP A 144 -15.41 9.28 15.59
C ASP A 144 -14.38 9.93 16.52
N ILE A 145 -13.75 11.02 16.07
CA ILE A 145 -12.79 11.79 16.87
C ILE A 145 -13.46 12.39 18.11
N ARG A 146 -14.68 12.94 17.97
CA ARG A 146 -15.45 13.43 19.12
C ARG A 146 -15.79 12.31 20.08
N ALA A 147 -16.27 11.18 19.57
CA ALA A 147 -16.60 10.02 20.39
C ALA A 147 -15.37 9.46 21.13
N ALA A 148 -14.18 9.50 20.51
CA ALA A 148 -12.94 9.11 21.18
C ALA A 148 -12.57 10.07 22.32
N LEU A 149 -12.75 11.39 22.13
CA LEU A 149 -12.53 12.36 23.20
C LEU A 149 -13.52 12.17 24.35
N ASP A 150 -14.80 12.00 24.04
CA ASP A 150 -15.85 11.81 25.04
C ASP A 150 -15.72 10.48 25.78
N GLY A 151 -15.17 9.46 25.11
CA GLY A 151 -15.02 8.10 25.62
C GLY A 151 -13.74 7.85 26.44
N ASP A 152 -12.75 8.75 26.37
CA ASP A 152 -11.50 8.63 27.13
C ASP A 152 -11.27 9.86 28.02
N PRO A 153 -11.54 9.75 29.34
CA PRO A 153 -11.29 10.84 30.28
C PRO A 153 -9.83 11.30 30.37
N ALA A 154 -8.87 10.51 29.88
CA ALA A 154 -7.45 10.88 29.85
C ALA A 154 -7.05 11.69 28.61
N ALA A 155 -7.89 11.69 27.55
CA ALA A 155 -7.65 12.44 26.33
C ALA A 155 -7.74 13.95 26.58
N LYS A 156 -6.76 14.73 26.12
CA LYS A 156 -6.71 16.17 26.40
C LYS A 156 -7.21 17.05 25.27
N SER A 157 -7.16 16.56 24.03
CA SER A 157 -7.60 17.32 22.86
C SER A 157 -7.89 16.44 21.65
N TYR A 158 -8.60 16.99 20.67
CA TYR A 158 -8.78 16.37 19.36
C TYR A 158 -7.44 16.16 18.64
N ASP A 159 -6.46 17.05 18.86
CA ASP A 159 -5.16 16.95 18.21
C ASP A 159 -4.39 15.72 18.69
N GLU A 160 -4.36 15.47 20.00
CA GLU A 160 -3.74 14.28 20.58
C GLU A 160 -4.36 12.99 19.99
N ILE A 161 -5.68 12.99 19.82
CA ILE A 161 -6.42 11.88 19.24
C ILE A 161 -6.02 11.65 17.77
N ILE A 162 -6.03 12.69 16.94
CA ILE A 162 -5.68 12.58 15.53
C ILE A 162 -4.22 12.15 15.35
N PHE A 163 -3.31 12.65 16.19
CA PHE A 163 -1.88 12.33 16.07
C PHE A 163 -1.50 10.94 16.54
N SER A 164 -2.16 10.42 17.57
CA SER A 164 -1.57 9.34 18.36
C SER A 164 -2.51 8.18 18.68
N TYR A 165 -3.81 8.28 18.40
CA TYR A 165 -4.73 7.20 18.76
C TYR A 165 -4.74 6.12 17.67
N PRO A 166 -4.20 4.92 17.94
CA PRO A 166 -4.16 3.84 16.94
C PRO A 166 -5.57 3.38 16.56
N GLY A 167 -6.53 3.47 17.48
CA GLY A 167 -7.93 3.16 17.21
C GLY A 167 -8.56 4.10 16.19
N ILE A 168 -8.26 5.40 16.24
CA ILE A 168 -8.73 6.35 15.23
C ILE A 168 -8.11 6.05 13.87
N TRP A 169 -6.80 5.77 13.81
CA TRP A 169 -6.17 5.35 12.56
C TRP A 169 -6.83 4.10 11.97
N ALA A 170 -7.09 3.08 12.79
CA ALA A 170 -7.77 1.86 12.35
C ALA A 170 -9.20 2.15 11.82
N ILE A 171 -9.95 3.02 12.48
CA ILE A 171 -11.29 3.45 12.02
C ILE A 171 -11.18 4.22 10.69
N THR A 172 -10.21 5.11 10.54
CA THR A 172 -9.94 5.84 9.28
C THR A 172 -9.73 4.86 8.14
N VAL A 173 -8.81 3.92 8.31
CA VAL A 173 -8.49 2.90 7.30
C VAL A 173 -9.71 2.04 6.99
N TYR A 174 -10.45 1.59 8.02
CA TYR A 174 -11.67 0.82 7.85
C TYR A 174 -12.73 1.57 7.05
N ARG A 175 -13.02 2.84 7.37
CA ARG A 175 -14.06 3.61 6.66
C ARG A 175 -13.71 3.85 5.20
N ILE A 176 -12.43 4.12 4.91
CA ILE A 176 -11.92 4.24 3.53
C ILE A 176 -12.11 2.90 2.79
N ALA A 177 -11.63 1.81 3.37
CA ALA A 177 -11.73 0.48 2.78
C ALA A 177 -13.19 0.05 2.57
N HIS A 178 -14.08 0.41 3.51
CA HIS A 178 -15.49 0.09 3.46
C HIS A 178 -16.20 0.79 2.29
N GLU A 179 -15.84 2.04 1.98
CA GLU A 179 -16.37 2.74 0.80
C GLU A 179 -15.94 2.02 -0.50
N LEU A 180 -14.66 1.65 -0.62
CA LEU A 180 -14.17 0.87 -1.77
C LEU A 180 -14.86 -0.51 -1.87
N TYR A 181 -15.14 -1.15 -0.73
CA TYR A 181 -15.88 -2.41 -0.68
C TYR A 181 -17.32 -2.27 -1.17
N HIS A 182 -18.02 -1.18 -0.83
CA HIS A 182 -19.37 -0.91 -1.34
C HIS A 182 -19.39 -0.69 -2.84
N GLN A 183 -18.33 -0.08 -3.38
CA GLN A 183 -18.10 0.07 -4.82
C GLN A 183 -17.66 -1.23 -5.52
N LYS A 184 -17.59 -2.34 -4.79
CA LYS A 184 -17.20 -3.67 -5.31
C LYS A 184 -15.77 -3.72 -5.87
N ILE A 185 -14.88 -2.88 -5.35
CA ILE A 185 -13.47 -2.88 -5.75
C ILE A 185 -12.79 -4.10 -5.10
N PRO A 186 -12.20 -5.02 -5.89
CA PRO A 186 -11.56 -6.22 -5.38
C PRO A 186 -10.21 -5.90 -4.71
N LEU A 187 -9.76 -6.78 -3.81
CA LEU A 187 -8.45 -6.79 -3.13
C LEU A 187 -8.10 -5.58 -2.26
N MET A 188 -8.18 -4.36 -2.79
CA MET A 188 -7.76 -3.13 -2.11
C MET A 188 -8.38 -2.96 -0.72
N PRO A 189 -9.71 -3.16 -0.50
CA PRO A 189 -10.28 -3.04 0.84
C PRO A 189 -9.64 -3.97 1.87
N ARG A 190 -9.29 -5.19 1.45
CA ARG A 190 -8.67 -6.17 2.35
C ARG A 190 -7.20 -5.85 2.61
N ILE A 191 -6.47 -5.43 1.57
CA ILE A 191 -5.07 -4.97 1.73
C ILE A 191 -5.00 -3.80 2.70
N MET A 192 -5.94 -2.85 2.58
CA MET A 192 -6.01 -1.69 3.47
C MET A 192 -6.29 -2.10 4.92
N THR A 193 -7.25 -2.99 5.18
CA THR A 193 -7.64 -3.36 6.55
C THR A 193 -6.68 -4.32 7.26
N GLU A 194 -5.77 -4.97 6.52
CA GLU A 194 -4.71 -5.84 7.06
C GLU A 194 -3.34 -5.11 7.20
N TYR A 195 -3.28 -3.81 6.90
CA TYR A 195 -2.10 -2.96 7.12
C TYR A 195 -2.08 -2.39 8.54
#